data_AF-A0AA35R0R1-F1
#
_entry.id   AF-A0AA35R0R1-F1
#
_cell.length_a   1.000
_cell.length_b   1.000
_cell.length_c   1.000
_cell.angle_alpha   90.00
_cell.angle_beta   90.00
_cell.angle_gamma   90.00
#
_symmetry.space_group_name_H-M   'P 1'
#
loop_
_entity.id
_entity.type
_entity.pdbx_description
1 polymer ?
#
loop_
_entity_poly.entity_id
_entity_poly.type
_entity_poly.pdbx_seq_one_letter_code
_entity_poly.pdbx_strand_id
1 'polypeptide(L)'
;MFAGGSEDAITPLSFAGFCAMRAMSTRNDEPQRASRPFDKERDGFVMGEGAGVLVLESLSHALKRNASIYGEIVGYGMSADAYDMVHPSENGEGAAKSMELALKDAQIAPEDVDYINAHGTSNQRATLQKHLPLKHFLEITPTGLP
;
A
#
# COMPACT_ATOMS: atom_id res chain seq x y z
N MET A 1 -9.12 14.04 15.98
CA MET A 1 -8.10 12.98 16.14
C MET A 1 -6.93 13.33 15.22
N PHE A 2 -5.69 13.15 15.69
CA PHE A 2 -4.52 13.17 14.81
C PHE A 2 -4.14 11.73 14.49
N ALA A 3 -3.89 11.43 13.22
CA ALA A 3 -3.49 10.11 12.75
C ALA A 3 -2.32 10.26 11.78
N GLY A 4 -1.22 9.54 12.01
CA GLY A 4 -0.02 9.70 11.20
C GLY A 4 1.15 8.87 11.71
N GLY A 5 2.31 9.12 11.12
CA GLY A 5 3.56 8.45 11.46
C GLY A 5 4.77 9.21 10.94
N SER A 6 5.94 8.83 11.43
CA SER A 6 7.24 9.30 10.95
C SER A 6 8.20 8.12 10.88
N GLU A 7 9.07 8.13 9.89
CA GLU A 7 10.14 7.16 9.70
C GLU A 7 11.47 7.89 9.51
N ASP A 8 12.48 7.46 10.27
CA ASP A 8 13.86 7.96 10.30
C ASP A 8 14.81 6.76 10.38
N ALA A 9 14.64 5.85 9.42
CA ALA A 9 15.20 4.50 9.44
C ALA A 9 16.58 4.40 8.78
N ILE A 10 17.15 5.45 8.19
CA ILE A 10 18.41 5.39 7.44
C ILE A 10 19.59 5.50 8.41
N THR A 11 19.93 4.37 9.01
CA THR A 11 21.18 4.19 9.77
C THR A 11 22.08 3.20 9.04
N PRO A 12 23.41 3.24 9.25
CA PRO A 12 24.29 2.24 8.67
C PRO A 12 23.88 0.79 8.99
N LEU A 13 23.36 0.55 10.19
CA LEU A 13 22.95 -0.79 10.63
C LEU A 13 21.69 -1.28 9.91
N SER A 14 20.63 -0.47 9.90
CA SER A 14 19.38 -0.83 9.23
C SER A 14 19.59 -0.99 7.73
N PHE A 15 20.29 -0.04 7.10
CA PHE A 15 20.61 -0.11 5.68
C PHE A 15 21.42 -1.38 5.35
N ALA A 16 22.48 -1.68 6.11
CA ALA A 16 23.26 -2.90 5.94
C ALA A 16 22.41 -4.17 6.13
N GLY A 17 21.47 -4.16 7.08
CA GLY A 17 20.54 -5.27 7.31
C GLY A 17 19.67 -5.56 6.07
N PHE A 18 19.04 -4.53 5.49
CA PHE A 18 18.24 -4.71 4.28
C PHE A 18 19.07 -5.07 3.04
N CYS A 19 20.29 -4.56 2.93
CA CYS A 19 21.24 -5.00 1.90
C CYS A 19 21.61 -6.49 2.07
N ALA A 20 21.89 -6.95 3.29
CA ALA A 20 22.23 -8.34 3.59
C ALA A 20 21.08 -9.30 3.26
N MET A 21 19.83 -8.86 3.48
CA MET A 21 18.62 -9.59 3.08
C MET A 21 18.30 -9.50 1.57
N ARG A 22 19.10 -8.76 0.80
CA ARG A 22 18.88 -8.49 -0.64
C ARG A 22 17.51 -7.88 -0.93
N ALA A 23 17.03 -7.01 -0.03
CA ALA A 23 15.75 -6.33 -0.17
C ALA A 23 15.88 -4.96 -0.87
N MET A 24 17.09 -4.38 -0.86
CA MET A 24 17.38 -3.07 -1.46
C MET A 24 17.64 -3.20 -2.96
N SER A 25 17.20 -2.21 -3.74
CA SER A 25 17.59 -2.08 -5.15
C SER A 25 19.11 -1.90 -5.26
N THR A 26 19.70 -2.46 -6.32
CA THR A 26 21.14 -2.33 -6.63
C THR A 26 21.39 -1.48 -7.87
N ARG A 27 20.35 -0.84 -8.42
CA ARG A 27 20.41 0.01 -9.61
C ARG A 27 21.04 1.38 -9.32
N ASN A 28 22.33 1.36 -9.00
CA ASN A 28 23.09 2.54 -8.61
C ASN A 28 23.42 3.48 -9.77
N ASP A 29 23.41 2.98 -11.02
CA ASP A 29 23.68 3.78 -12.22
C ASP A 29 22.50 4.68 -12.63
N GLU A 30 21.28 4.33 -12.21
CA GLU A 30 20.04 5.10 -12.47
C GLU A 30 19.21 5.27 -11.19
N PRO A 31 19.74 5.92 -10.14
CA PRO A 31 19.13 5.91 -8.80
C PRO A 31 17.73 6.56 -8.77
N GLN A 32 17.48 7.56 -9.62
CA GLN A 32 16.17 8.20 -9.74
C GLN A 32 15.09 7.28 -10.34
N ARG A 33 15.48 6.15 -10.94
CA ARG A 33 14.59 5.16 -11.58
C ARG A 33 14.60 3.81 -10.87
N ALA A 34 15.26 3.72 -9.70
CA ALA A 34 15.46 2.50 -8.95
C ALA A 34 14.17 1.99 -8.27
N SER A 35 13.35 2.89 -7.72
CA SER A 35 12.00 2.51 -7.28
C SER A 35 11.08 2.44 -8.50
N ARG A 36 10.69 1.23 -8.88
CA ARG A 36 9.86 0.92 -10.04
C ARG A 36 8.89 -0.22 -9.74
N PRO A 37 7.83 0.05 -8.97
CA PRO A 37 6.83 -0.97 -8.65
C PRO A 37 6.22 -1.53 -9.93
N PHE A 38 5.94 -2.83 -9.94
CA PHE A 38 5.31 -3.56 -11.07
C PHE A 38 6.14 -3.68 -12.36
N ASP A 39 7.27 -2.97 -12.48
CA ASP A 39 8.18 -3.07 -13.62
C ASP A 39 8.86 -4.45 -13.67
N LYS A 40 9.06 -4.99 -14.88
CA LYS A 40 9.67 -6.32 -15.09
C LYS A 40 11.10 -6.40 -14.54
N GLU A 41 11.83 -5.29 -14.55
CA GLU A 41 13.22 -5.19 -14.10
C GLU A 41 13.38 -4.61 -12.70
N ARG A 42 12.32 -4.60 -11.90
CA ARG A 42 12.39 -4.25 -10.48
C ARG A 42 13.29 -5.24 -9.72
N ASP A 43 14.14 -4.72 -8.85
CA ASP A 43 15.18 -5.50 -8.16
C ASP A 43 15.22 -5.29 -6.64
N GLY A 44 14.38 -4.40 -6.08
CA GLY A 44 14.30 -4.14 -4.65
C GLY A 44 13.68 -2.78 -4.36
N PHE A 45 13.42 -2.47 -3.08
CA PHE A 45 12.96 -1.13 -2.69
C PHE A 45 14.11 -0.14 -2.52
N VAL A 46 13.78 1.15 -2.50
CA VAL A 46 14.70 2.23 -2.10
C VAL A 46 14.24 2.75 -0.75
N MET A 47 15.12 2.71 0.25
CA MET A 47 14.81 3.19 1.60
C MET A 47 14.65 4.71 1.57
N GLY A 48 13.62 5.21 2.25
CA GLY A 48 13.33 6.62 2.39
C GLY A 48 12.83 6.93 3.78
N GLU A 49 12.88 8.20 4.12
CA GLU A 49 12.42 8.77 5.40
C GLU A 49 11.34 9.80 5.14
N GLY A 50 10.55 10.10 6.16
CA GLY A 50 9.50 11.09 6.04
C GLY A 50 8.52 11.05 7.20
N ALA A 51 7.67 12.07 7.28
CA ALA A 51 6.61 12.15 8.26
C ALA A 51 5.34 12.72 7.64
N GLY A 52 4.19 12.30 8.17
CA GLY A 52 2.89 12.79 7.73
C GLY A 52 1.84 12.61 8.82
N VAL A 53 0.97 13.60 8.97
CA VAL A 53 -0.15 13.59 9.93
C VAL A 53 -1.40 14.14 9.26
N LEU A 54 -2.51 13.44 9.44
CA LEU A 54 -3.85 13.85 9.08
C LEU A 54 -4.63 14.25 10.33
N VAL A 55 -5.47 15.28 10.18
CA VAL A 55 -6.47 15.65 11.18
C VAL A 55 -7.80 15.05 10.75
N LEU A 56 -8.30 14.13 11.57
CA LEU A 56 -9.58 13.46 11.36
C LEU A 56 -10.62 14.02 12.32
N GLU A 57 -11.79 14.32 11.79
CA GLU A 57 -12.97 14.75 12.53
C GLU A 57 -14.23 14.17 11.89
N SER A 58 -15.34 14.18 12.61
CA SER A 58 -16.61 13.78 11.99
C SER A 58 -17.02 14.81 10.94
N LEU A 59 -17.60 14.34 9.83
CA LEU A 59 -18.08 15.22 8.75
C LEU A 59 -19.04 16.29 9.28
N SER A 60 -19.96 15.90 10.18
CA SER A 60 -20.91 16.83 10.78
C SER A 60 -20.25 17.94 11.60
N HIS A 61 -19.13 17.67 12.25
CA HIS A 61 -18.36 18.69 12.96
C HIS A 61 -17.59 19.59 11.99
N ALA A 62 -16.93 19.00 10.99
CA ALA A 62 -16.21 19.72 9.93
C ALA A 62 -17.11 20.74 9.23
N LEU A 63 -18.31 20.30 8.82
CA LEU A 63 -19.29 21.15 8.14
C LEU A 63 -19.80 22.29 9.04
N LYS A 64 -20.09 22.01 10.32
CA LYS A 64 -20.58 23.03 11.27
C LYS A 64 -19.60 24.19 11.46
N ARG A 65 -18.30 23.89 11.45
CA ARG A 65 -17.26 24.91 11.58
C ARG A 65 -16.72 25.43 10.24
N ASN A 66 -17.33 25.01 9.12
CA ASN A 66 -16.91 25.35 7.76
C ASN A 66 -15.43 25.03 7.48
N ALA A 67 -15.00 23.83 7.88
CA ALA A 67 -13.65 23.36 7.64
C ALA A 67 -13.38 23.12 6.15
N SER A 68 -12.14 23.33 5.71
CA SER A 68 -11.69 22.81 4.41
C SER A 68 -11.53 21.29 4.50
N ILE A 69 -12.33 20.56 3.71
CA ILE A 69 -12.33 19.09 3.67
C ILE A 69 -11.55 18.65 2.43
N TYR A 70 -10.50 17.84 2.65
CA TYR A 70 -9.67 17.29 1.56
C TYR A 70 -10.24 15.98 0.98
N GLY A 71 -10.99 15.24 1.79
CA GLY A 71 -11.59 13.97 1.42
C GLY A 71 -12.27 13.32 2.62
N GLU A 72 -12.99 12.24 2.36
CA GLU A 72 -13.73 11.47 3.35
C GLU A 72 -13.19 10.04 3.42
N ILE A 73 -13.02 9.53 4.63
CA ILE A 73 -12.72 8.10 4.85
C ILE A 73 -14.07 7.41 4.99
N VAL A 74 -14.49 6.72 3.93
CA VAL A 74 -15.81 6.09 3.86
C VAL A 74 -15.83 4.65 4.36
N GLY A 75 -14.69 3.96 4.37
CA GLY A 75 -14.56 2.62 4.94
C GLY A 75 -13.12 2.20 5.19
N TYR A 76 -12.95 1.16 5.99
CA TYR A 76 -11.65 0.59 6.36
C TYR A 76 -11.71 -0.94 6.49
N GLY A 77 -10.62 -1.60 6.12
CA GLY A 77 -10.50 -3.05 6.21
C GLY A 77 -9.09 -3.48 6.60
N MET A 78 -9.00 -4.50 7.44
CA MET A 78 -7.74 -5.05 7.93
C MET A 78 -7.83 -6.57 8.04
N SER A 79 -6.74 -7.24 7.75
CA SER A 79 -6.58 -8.69 7.85
C SER A 79 -5.14 -9.01 8.26
N ALA A 80 -4.84 -10.29 8.50
CA ALA A 80 -3.49 -10.78 8.71
C ALA A 80 -3.33 -12.12 7.98
N ASP A 81 -2.20 -12.31 7.30
CA ASP A 81 -1.96 -13.52 6.50
C ASP A 81 -1.78 -14.78 7.37
N ALA A 82 -1.28 -14.62 8.62
CA ALA A 82 -0.99 -15.71 9.55
C ALA A 82 -0.19 -16.89 8.93
N TYR A 83 0.66 -16.60 7.94
CA TYR A 83 1.32 -17.59 7.09
C TYR A 83 2.81 -17.76 7.40
N ASP A 84 3.59 -16.70 7.24
CA ASP A 84 5.03 -16.68 7.52
C ASP A 84 5.40 -15.42 8.31
N MET A 85 6.55 -15.47 9.01
CA MET A 85 7.00 -14.37 9.87
C MET A 85 7.35 -13.11 9.07
N VAL A 86 7.83 -13.25 7.83
CA VAL A 86 8.36 -12.13 7.03
C VAL A 86 7.84 -12.12 5.60
N HIS A 87 7.29 -13.22 5.10
CA HIS A 87 6.69 -13.29 3.77
C HIS A 87 5.16 -13.25 3.85
N PRO A 88 4.51 -12.46 2.98
CA PRO A 88 3.07 -12.56 2.82
C PRO A 88 2.70 -13.90 2.17
N SER A 89 1.43 -14.28 2.27
CA SER A 89 0.93 -15.51 1.65
C SER A 89 1.12 -15.48 0.13
N GLU A 90 1.41 -16.65 -0.48
CA GLU A 90 1.67 -16.73 -1.92
C GLU A 90 0.45 -16.38 -2.79
N ASN A 91 -0.75 -16.59 -2.26
CA ASN A 91 -2.03 -16.33 -2.90
C ASN A 91 -2.56 -14.91 -2.68
N GLY A 92 -1.95 -14.11 -1.80
CA GLY A 92 -2.38 -12.73 -1.49
C GLY A 92 -3.75 -12.62 -0.81
N GLU A 93 -4.29 -13.70 -0.25
CA GLU A 93 -5.64 -13.75 0.31
C GLU A 93 -5.88 -12.72 1.43
N GLY A 94 -4.89 -12.46 2.29
CA GLY A 94 -5.07 -11.47 3.35
C GLY A 94 -5.26 -10.06 2.78
N ALA A 95 -4.40 -9.64 1.84
CA ALA A 95 -4.57 -8.35 1.17
C ALA A 95 -5.92 -8.26 0.44
N ALA A 96 -6.32 -9.29 -0.31
CA ALA A 96 -7.63 -9.33 -0.97
C ALA A 96 -8.78 -9.20 0.05
N LYS A 97 -8.69 -9.91 1.19
CA LYS A 97 -9.70 -9.84 2.25
C LYS A 97 -9.80 -8.46 2.89
N SER A 98 -8.66 -7.78 3.09
CA SER A 98 -8.65 -6.41 3.62
C SER A 98 -9.37 -5.44 2.69
N MET A 99 -9.21 -5.59 1.37
CA MET A 99 -9.89 -4.77 0.38
C MET A 99 -11.40 -5.04 0.35
N GLU A 100 -11.81 -6.31 0.39
CA GLU A 100 -13.23 -6.70 0.47
C GLU A 100 -13.92 -6.11 1.72
N LEU A 101 -13.25 -6.19 2.87
CA LEU A 101 -13.76 -5.61 4.12
C LEU A 101 -13.89 -4.09 4.04
N ALA A 102 -12.92 -3.40 3.43
CA ALA A 102 -12.95 -1.95 3.27
C ALA A 102 -14.11 -1.50 2.36
N LEU A 103 -14.32 -2.18 1.23
CA LEU A 103 -15.45 -1.91 0.34
C LEU A 103 -16.80 -2.15 1.03
N LYS A 104 -16.90 -3.26 1.78
CA LYS A 104 -18.11 -3.61 2.53
C LYS A 104 -18.43 -2.57 3.60
N ASP A 105 -17.42 -2.10 4.34
CA ASP A 105 -17.57 -1.05 5.35
C ASP A 105 -17.99 0.28 4.71
N ALA A 106 -17.41 0.61 3.55
CA ALA A 106 -17.77 1.77 2.74
C ALA A 106 -19.14 1.68 2.04
N GLN A 107 -19.70 0.47 1.94
CA GLN A 107 -20.94 0.18 1.21
C GLN A 107 -20.89 0.60 -0.27
N ILE A 108 -19.72 0.52 -0.90
CA ILE A 108 -19.52 0.82 -2.33
C ILE A 108 -19.19 -0.46 -3.10
N ALA A 109 -19.43 -0.44 -4.41
CA ALA A 109 -19.05 -1.52 -5.28
C ALA A 109 -17.59 -1.35 -5.73
N PRO A 110 -16.87 -2.44 -6.08
CA PRO A 110 -15.51 -2.34 -6.60
C PRO A 110 -15.38 -1.43 -7.83
N GLU A 111 -16.43 -1.32 -8.67
CA GLU A 111 -16.44 -0.49 -9.88
C GLU A 111 -16.50 1.00 -9.57
N ASP A 112 -16.87 1.38 -8.34
CA ASP A 112 -16.87 2.77 -7.87
C ASP A 112 -15.44 3.25 -7.52
N VAL A 113 -14.41 2.39 -7.60
CA VAL A 113 -13.02 2.72 -7.29
C VAL A 113 -12.23 3.04 -8.55
N ASP A 114 -11.96 4.33 -8.77
CA ASP A 114 -11.20 4.81 -9.94
C ASP A 114 -9.68 4.61 -9.81
N TYR A 115 -9.16 4.58 -8.59
CA TYR A 115 -7.72 4.63 -8.34
C TYR A 115 -7.31 3.83 -7.11
N ILE A 116 -6.19 3.11 -7.24
CA ILE A 116 -5.57 2.37 -6.15
C ILE A 116 -4.14 2.87 -5.94
N ASN A 117 -3.88 3.46 -4.77
CA ASN A 117 -2.53 3.72 -4.30
C ASN A 117 -1.95 2.47 -3.65
N ALA A 118 -1.30 1.62 -4.44
CA ALA A 118 -0.77 0.35 -3.95
C ALA A 118 0.50 0.51 -3.10
N HIS A 119 0.73 -0.42 -2.17
CA HIS A 119 1.94 -0.42 -1.34
C HIS A 119 3.26 -0.53 -2.16
N GLY A 120 3.23 -1.16 -3.34
CA GLY A 120 4.23 -0.98 -4.42
C GLY A 120 5.71 -0.88 -4.00
N THR A 121 6.30 -1.96 -3.47
CA THR A 121 7.66 -1.90 -2.89
C THR A 121 8.79 -2.22 -3.87
N SER A 122 8.53 -2.44 -5.16
CA SER A 122 9.55 -2.84 -6.16
C SER A 122 10.29 -4.17 -5.86
N ASN A 123 9.93 -4.88 -4.79
CA ASN A 123 10.46 -6.22 -4.49
C ASN A 123 9.82 -7.26 -5.42
N GLN A 124 10.63 -8.15 -6.02
CA GLN A 124 10.13 -9.15 -6.97
C GLN A 124 9.01 -10.03 -6.40
N ARG A 125 9.23 -10.62 -5.22
CA ARG A 125 8.26 -11.51 -4.54
C ARG A 125 7.01 -10.76 -4.08
N ALA A 126 7.18 -9.69 -3.31
CA ALA A 126 6.06 -8.94 -2.76
C ALA A 126 5.20 -8.25 -3.83
N THR A 127 5.76 -7.92 -4.99
CA THR A 127 5.00 -7.28 -6.07
C THR A 127 4.21 -8.28 -6.91
N LEU A 128 4.75 -9.50 -7.16
CA LEU A 128 3.99 -10.58 -7.81
C LEU A 128 2.77 -10.98 -6.98
N GLN A 129 2.94 -11.05 -5.66
CA GLN A 129 1.86 -11.38 -4.73
C GLN A 129 0.85 -10.25 -4.58
N LYS A 130 1.21 -8.97 -4.82
CA LYS A 130 0.27 -7.83 -4.85
C LYS A 130 -0.54 -7.74 -6.16
N HIS A 131 -0.07 -8.36 -7.25
CA HIS A 131 -0.87 -8.47 -8.47
C HIS A 131 -2.06 -9.41 -8.30
N LEU A 132 -2.00 -10.39 -7.39
CA LEU A 132 -3.09 -11.35 -7.16
C LEU A 132 -4.31 -10.71 -6.47
N PRO A 133 -4.18 -9.90 -5.40
CA PRO A 133 -5.27 -9.10 -4.84
C PRO A 133 -5.82 -8.08 -5.82
N LEU A 134 -4.96 -7.42 -6.60
CA LEU A 134 -5.41 -6.49 -7.64
C LEU A 134 -6.19 -7.23 -8.72
N LYS A 135 -5.72 -8.40 -9.18
CA LYS A 135 -6.46 -9.26 -10.10
C LYS A 135 -7.77 -9.73 -9.47
N HIS A 136 -7.77 -10.15 -8.21
CA HIS A 136 -8.98 -10.56 -7.51
C HIS A 136 -9.98 -9.40 -7.40
N PHE A 137 -9.53 -8.21 -7.07
CA PHE A 137 -10.33 -6.99 -7.07
C PHE A 137 -10.88 -6.66 -8.47
N LEU A 138 -10.03 -6.83 -9.50
CA LEU A 138 -10.39 -6.65 -10.91
C LEU A 138 -11.24 -7.82 -11.49
N GLU A 139 -11.28 -8.97 -10.84
CA GLU A 139 -12.09 -10.15 -11.21
C GLU A 139 -13.46 -10.10 -10.53
N ILE A 140 -13.57 -9.45 -9.37
CA ILE A 140 -14.85 -9.13 -8.73
C ILE A 140 -15.58 -8.01 -9.50
N THR A 141 -14.84 -7.15 -10.24
CA THR A 141 -15.43 -6.17 -11.16
C THR A 141 -15.88 -6.85 -12.46
N PRO A 142 -17.15 -6.72 -12.92
CA PRO A 142 -17.66 -7.36 -14.15
C PRO A 142 -17.02 -6.89 -15.45
N THR A 143 -16.06 -5.97 -15.40
CA THR A 143 -15.43 -5.37 -16.57
C THR A 143 -13.95 -5.67 -16.50
N GLY A 144 -13.51 -6.66 -17.28
CA GLY A 144 -12.12 -6.78 -17.66
C GLY A 144 -11.65 -5.44 -18.22
N LEU A 145 -10.80 -4.76 -17.48
CA LEU A 145 -10.08 -3.61 -18.00
C LEU A 145 -9.01 -4.13 -18.99
N PRO A 146 -8.79 -3.40 -20.10
CA PRO A 146 -7.89 -3.81 -21.19
C PRO A 146 -6.42 -3.96 -20.78
#